data_AF-A0A371G2L8-F1
#
_entry.id   AF-A0A371G2L8-F1
#
_cell.length_a   1.000
_cell.length_b   1.000
_cell.length_c   1.000
_cell.angle_alpha   90.00
_cell.angle_beta   90.00
_cell.angle_gamma   90.00
#
_symmetry.space_group_name_H-M   'P 1'
#
loop_
_entity.id
_entity.type
_entity.pdbx_description
1 polymer ?
#
loop_
_entity_poly.entity_id
_entity_poly.type
_entity_poly.pdbx_seq_one_letter_code
_entity_poly.pdbx_strand_id
1 'polypeptide(L)' 'MTIHYHGIKEYLREGVYPQATTENDKRTLKRLVVGFFLSGVILYKRSTDLTLIHCMDDREA' A
#
# COMPACT_ATOMS: atom_id res chain seq x y z
N MET A 1 10.77 -7.42 -8.46
CA MET A 1 9.73 -6.71 -9.24
C MET A 1 9.14 -5.69 -8.27
N THR A 2 9.25 -4.40 -8.56
CA THR A 2 8.98 -3.32 -7.60
C THR A 2 7.53 -3.36 -7.10
N ILE A 3 7.31 -3.28 -5.80
CA ILE A 3 5.94 -3.24 -5.23
C ILE A 3 5.33 -1.89 -5.59
N HIS A 4 4.34 -1.90 -6.48
CA HIS A 4 3.60 -0.71 -6.88
C HIS A 4 2.45 -0.42 -5.91
N TYR A 5 2.03 0.84 -5.87
CA TYR A 5 0.87 1.32 -5.10
C TYR A 5 -0.37 0.42 -5.26
N HIS A 6 -0.62 -0.06 -6.48
CA HIS A 6 -1.71 -0.98 -6.79
C HIS A 6 -1.65 -2.26 -5.94
N GLY A 7 -0.47 -2.85 -5.76
CA GLY A 7 -0.29 -4.05 -4.95
C GLY A 7 -0.52 -3.81 -3.45
N ILE A 8 -0.21 -2.62 -2.94
CA ILE A 8 -0.51 -2.23 -1.54
C ILE A 8 -2.02 -2.04 -1.36
N LYS A 9 -2.66 -1.36 -2.31
CA LYS A 9 -4.10 -1.11 -2.33
C LYS A 9 -4.91 -2.40 -2.42
N GLU A 10 -4.55 -3.30 -3.34
CA GLU A 10 -5.19 -4.62 -3.48
C GLU A 10 -5.03 -5.46 -2.22
N TYR A 11 -3.83 -5.49 -1.63
CA TYR A 11 -3.59 -6.22 -0.39
C TYR A 11 -4.40 -5.67 0.79
N LEU A 12 -4.52 -4.35 0.90
CA LEU A 12 -5.34 -3.72 1.94
C LEU A 12 -6.84 -3.92 1.73
N ARG A 13 -7.29 -4.09 0.48
CA ARG A 13 -8.71 -4.25 0.14
C ARG A 13 -9.18 -5.70 0.25
N GLU A 14 -8.44 -6.63 -0.34
CA GLU A 14 -8.82 -8.04 -0.46
C GLU A 14 -8.05 -8.94 0.53
N GLY A 15 -6.96 -8.46 1.13
CA GLY A 15 -6.08 -9.28 1.98
C GLY A 15 -5.20 -10.26 1.19
N VAL A 16 -5.21 -10.19 -0.14
CA VAL A 16 -4.54 -11.14 -1.04
C VAL A 16 -3.25 -10.53 -1.59
N TYR A 17 -2.19 -11.34 -1.69
CA TYR A 17 -0.96 -10.94 -2.36
C TYR A 17 -1.15 -10.99 -3.88
N PRO A 18 -0.66 -9.99 -4.64
CA PRO A 18 -0.65 -10.06 -6.10
C PRO A 18 0.05 -11.33 -6.58
N GLN A 19 -0.49 -12.00 -7.61
CA GLN A 19 0.00 -13.31 -8.06
C GLN A 19 1.49 -13.33 -8.46
N ALA A 20 2.03 -12.19 -8.89
CA ALA A 20 3.44 -12.04 -9.29
C ALA A 20 4.39 -11.62 -8.14
N THR A 21 3.94 -11.66 -6.88
CA THR A 21 4.73 -11.22 -5.72
C THR A 21 5.65 -12.34 -5.23
N THR A 22 6.97 -12.14 -5.31
CA THR A 22 7.94 -13.09 -4.73
C THR A 22 7.83 -13.11 -3.20
N GLU A 23 8.36 -14.13 -2.52
CA GLU A 23 8.32 -14.18 -1.05
C GLU A 23 9.01 -12.98 -0.38
N ASN A 24 10.10 -12.47 -0.99
CA ASN A 24 10.76 -11.26 -0.54
C ASN A 24 9.88 -10.02 -0.74
N ASP A 25 9.13 -9.96 -1.84
CA ASP A 25 8.16 -8.90 -2.08
C ASP A 25 7.00 -8.99 -1.07
N LYS A 26 6.51 -10.18 -0.71
CA LYS A 26 5.49 -10.35 0.34
C LYS A 26 5.97 -9.80 1.69
N ARG A 27 7.22 -10.07 2.05
CA ARG A 27 7.85 -9.54 3.27
C ARG A 27 7.96 -8.03 3.24
N THR A 28 8.32 -7.47 2.08
CA THR A 28 8.43 -6.02 1.87
C THR A 28 7.05 -5.36 1.90
N LEU A 29 6.04 -5.97 1.30
CA LEU A 29 4.66 -5.52 1.30
C LEU A 29 4.11 -5.42 2.73
N LYS A 30 4.29 -6.47 3.54
CA LYS A 30 3.89 -6.45 4.96
C LYS A 30 4.49 -5.27 5.72
N ARG A 31 5.76 -4.95 5.47
CA ARG A 31 6.44 -3.80 6.11
C ARG A 31 5.88 -2.48 5.63
N LEU A 32 5.63 -2.34 4.32
CA LEU A 32 5.09 -1.13 3.74
C LEU A 32 3.68 -0.85 4.27
N VAL A 33 2.79 -1.85 4.27
CA VAL A 33 1.38 -1.72 4.66
C VAL A 33 1.21 -1.16 6.07
N VAL A 34 2.14 -1.34 7.00
CA VAL A 34 2.10 -0.72 8.34
C VAL A 34 2.07 0.82 8.26
N GLY A 35 2.74 1.38 7.26
CA GLY A 35 2.77 2.81 6.97
C GLY A 35 1.65 3.28 6.06
N PHE A 36 0.69 2.43 5.67
CA PHE A 36 -0.44 2.82 4.83
C PHE A 36 -1.76 2.37 5.45
N PHE A 37 -2.85 3.03 5.08
CA PHE A 37 -4.20 2.54 5.33
C PHE A 37 -5.13 2.92 4.19
N LEU A 38 -6.16 2.13 3.99
CA LEU A 38 -7.19 2.40 2.99
C LEU A 38 -8.41 3.02 3.69
N SER A 39 -8.90 4.16 3.21
CA SER A 39 -10.21 4.70 3.61
C SER A 39 -11.07 4.83 2.36
N GLY A 40 -11.97 3.86 2.19
CA GLY A 40 -12.76 3.69 0.97
C GLY A 40 -11.90 3.28 -0.22
N VAL A 41 -11.77 4.17 -1.20
CA VAL A 41 -10.98 3.96 -2.43
C VAL A 41 -9.62 4.63 -2.41
N ILE A 42 -9.37 5.48 -1.40
CA ILE A 42 -8.18 6.31 -1.28
C ILE A 42 -7.18 5.62 -0.35
N LEU A 43 -5.95 5.48 -0.82
CA LEU A 43 -4.84 5.02 0.00
C LEU A 43 -4.16 6.22 0.67
N TYR A 44 -3.93 6.07 1.95
CA TYR A 44 -3.31 7.07 2.79
C TYR A 44 -1.98 6.56 3.31
N LYS A 45 -0.94 7.40 3.20
CA LYS A 45 0.34 7.15 3.85
C LYS A 45 0.34 7.75 5.24
N ARG A 46 0.65 6.95 6.26
CA ARG A 46 0.95 7.43 7.61
C ARG A 46 2.33 8.06 7.60
N SER A 47 2.39 9.38 7.81
CA SER A 47 3.66 10.02 8.17
C SER A 47 4.01 9.71 9.61
N THR A 48 5.30 9.64 9.89
CA THR A 48 5.88 9.46 11.23
C THR A 48 5.39 10.53 12.22
N ASP A 49 5.03 11.70 11.69
CA ASP A 49 4.59 12.86 12.47
C ASP A 49 3.12 12.80 12.92
N LEU A 50 2.35 11.75 12.53
CA LEU A 50 0.92 11.53 12.83
C LEU A 50 -0.06 12.64 12.40
N THR A 51 0.45 13.80 12.01
CA THR A 51 -0.28 15.03 11.71
C THR A 51 -0.57 15.17 10.21
N LEU A 52 0.25 14.51 9.37
CA LEU A 52 0.13 14.57 7.92
C LEU A 52 -0.22 13.19 7.36
N ILE A 53 -1.40 13.12 6.76
CA ILE A 53 -1.82 11.96 5.97
C ILE A 53 -1.77 12.38 4.51
N HIS A 54 -0.80 11.86 3.76
CA HIS A 54 -0.75 12.13 2.32
C HIS A 54 -1.73 11.19 1.61
N CYS A 55 -2.75 11.79 1.00
CA CYS A 55 -3.64 11.13 0.05
C CYS A 55 -2.81 10.79 -1.20
N MET A 56 -2.59 9.52 -1.43
CA MET A 56 -2.04 9.05 -2.69
C MET A 56 -3.25 8.57 -3.50
N ASP A 57 -3.79 9.46 -4.32
CA ASP A 57 -4.88 9.10 -5.24
C ASP A 57 -4.29 8.45 -6.49
N ASP A 58 -5.03 7.52 -7.09
CA ASP A 58 -4.67 6.78 -8.32
C ASP A 58 -4.55 7.71 -9.56
N ARG A 59 -4.75 9.03 -9.39
CA ARG A 59 -4.79 10.03 -10.46
C ARG A 59 -3.44 10.58 -10.91
N GLU A 60 -2.34 10.14 -10.32
CA GLU A 60 -1.01 10.49 -10.83
C GLU A 60 -0.48 9.35 -11.72
N ALA A 61 -1.06 9.27 -12.93
CA ALA A 61 -0.57 8.52 -14.07
C ALA A 61 -0.24 9.50 -15.21
#